data_AF-A0A4S4CDS4-F1
#
_entry.id   AF-A0A4S4CDS4-F1
#
_cell.length_a   1.000
_cell.length_b   1.000
_cell.length_c   1.000
_cell.angle_alpha   90.00
_cell.angle_beta   90.00
_cell.angle_gamma   90.00
#
_symmetry.space_group_name_H-M   'P 1'
#
loop_
_entity.id
_entity.type
_entity.pdbx_description
1 polymer ?
#
loop_
_entity_poly.entity_id
_entity_poly.type
_entity_poly.pdbx_seq_one_letter_code
_entity_poly.pdbx_strand_id
1 'polypeptide(L)'
;MPALSPTLRRAGLALLALGVAFLGALLVIAAHALGWALIALGLPLAGALALAGDTLGHGFWGTLAQRGRALAAQTPTWLWFVALYAALKIPVPLWPQLFPLLGLLSTGALFVAALLFVWERENAAKAAIMALVAFGVGLGVEVAGSRTGIPFGDYSYAGAPAPTLLGVPLVVPLGWFALTLTATSLSGGRPWLAGVLMMLWDVGLEPLMTAQGYWTWHDLLGLWAGAPLENFVGWWGVGALLSWMFTGLSPRLFGLNSLEWAWALPWFARAFPMGGGPSLSLLPRPSVSRVGFGVVYSIEVFFLPGGLVLVGRYAEAAVTLVAMLAGLGLAWRVTRRDA
;
A
#
# COMPACT_ATOMS: atom_id res chain seq x y z
N MET A 1 39.68 -6.21 -11.56
CA MET A 1 38.38 -6.20 -10.83
C MET A 1 37.32 -6.82 -11.73
N PRO A 2 36.50 -7.77 -11.25
CA PRO A 2 35.43 -8.35 -12.07
C PRO A 2 34.43 -7.26 -12.48
N ALA A 3 34.04 -7.25 -13.76
CA ALA A 3 33.06 -6.29 -14.26
C ALA A 3 31.70 -6.53 -13.59
N LEU A 4 31.10 -5.49 -13.03
CA LEU A 4 29.74 -5.54 -12.47
C LEU A 4 28.75 -6.07 -13.52
N SER A 5 27.82 -6.93 -13.09
CA SER A 5 26.76 -7.42 -13.96
C SER A 5 25.92 -6.25 -14.50
N PRO A 6 25.30 -6.38 -15.69
CA PRO A 6 24.46 -5.32 -16.26
C PRO A 6 23.41 -4.83 -15.25
N THR A 7 22.69 -5.73 -14.59
CA THR A 7 21.69 -5.39 -13.57
C THR A 7 22.27 -4.60 -12.39
N LEU A 8 23.42 -5.03 -11.85
CA LEU A 8 24.08 -4.32 -10.75
C LEU A 8 24.54 -2.93 -11.18
N ARG A 9 25.01 -2.79 -12.43
CA ARG A 9 25.44 -1.50 -12.97
C ARG A 9 24.28 -0.50 -13.08
N ARG A 10 23.17 -0.88 -13.72
CA ARG A 10 21.98 0.02 -13.81
C ARG A 10 21.40 0.33 -12.44
N ALA A 11 21.30 -0.65 -11.54
CA ALA A 11 20.81 -0.43 -10.18
C ALA A 11 21.73 0.52 -9.39
N GLY A 12 23.04 0.30 -9.41
CA GLY A 12 23.99 1.16 -8.72
C GLY A 12 23.98 2.60 -9.24
N LEU A 13 23.96 2.78 -10.57
CA LEU A 13 23.88 4.10 -11.18
C LEU A 13 22.55 4.82 -10.87
N ALA A 14 21.43 4.09 -10.90
CA ALA A 14 20.13 4.64 -10.52
C ALA A 14 20.10 5.06 -9.04
N LEU A 15 20.68 4.25 -8.14
CA LEU A 15 20.79 4.57 -6.72
C LEU A 15 21.67 5.80 -6.47
N LEU A 16 22.77 5.96 -7.20
CA LEU A 16 23.60 7.16 -7.12
C LEU A 16 22.83 8.41 -7.54
N ALA A 17 22.10 8.35 -8.66
CA ALA A 17 21.25 9.47 -9.10
C ALA A 17 20.09 9.76 -8.13
N LEU A 18 19.52 8.73 -7.51
CA LEU A 18 18.54 8.88 -6.44
C LEU A 18 19.16 9.54 -5.20
N GLY A 19 20.42 9.19 -4.87
CA GLY A 19 21.21 9.84 -3.83
C GLY A 19 21.42 11.34 -4.09
N VAL A 20 21.63 11.74 -5.35
CA VAL A 20 21.68 13.16 -5.74
C VAL A 20 20.35 13.85 -5.49
N ALA A 21 19.22 13.23 -5.85
CA ALA A 21 17.90 13.77 -5.56
C ALA A 21 17.63 13.88 -4.04
N PHE A 22 18.05 12.87 -3.28
CA PHE A 22 17.92 12.86 -1.82
C PHE A 22 18.75 13.97 -1.16
N LEU A 23 20.01 14.15 -1.58
CA LEU A 23 20.82 15.28 -1.16
C LEU A 23 20.14 16.61 -1.52
N GLY A 24 19.54 16.69 -2.72
CA GLY A 24 18.73 17.83 -3.13
C GLY A 24 17.58 18.12 -2.16
N ALA A 25 16.84 17.09 -1.73
CA ALA A 25 15.77 17.23 -0.75
C ALA A 25 16.29 17.75 0.61
N LEU A 26 17.42 17.24 1.10
CA LEU A 26 18.06 17.73 2.33
C LEU A 26 18.46 19.21 2.21
N LEU A 27 18.99 19.62 1.05
CA LEU A 27 19.34 21.02 0.79
C LEU A 27 18.09 21.91 0.74
N VAL A 28 17.00 21.48 0.12
CA VAL A 28 15.73 22.23 0.14
C VAL A 28 15.21 22.42 1.55
N ILE A 29 15.24 21.37 2.38
CA ILE A 29 14.86 21.44 3.80
C ILE A 29 15.76 22.43 4.56
N ALA A 30 17.04 22.48 4.22
CA ALA A 30 17.98 23.46 4.75
C ALA A 30 17.88 24.86 4.07
N ALA A 31 16.80 25.16 3.35
CA ALA A 31 16.55 26.42 2.64
C ALA A 31 17.58 26.80 1.54
N HIS A 32 18.25 25.81 0.93
CA HIS A 32 19.19 26.02 -0.17
C HIS A 32 18.52 25.75 -1.53
N ALA A 33 18.44 26.79 -2.37
CA ALA A 33 17.79 26.73 -3.69
C ALA A 33 18.42 25.71 -4.66
N LEU A 34 19.72 25.42 -4.54
CA LEU A 34 20.42 24.39 -5.33
C LEU A 34 19.77 23.01 -5.20
N GLY A 35 19.11 22.74 -4.06
CA GLY A 35 18.43 21.48 -3.81
C GLY A 35 17.38 21.15 -4.87
N TRP A 36 16.65 22.15 -5.37
CA TRP A 36 15.67 21.96 -6.45
C TRP A 36 16.31 21.50 -7.76
N ALA A 37 17.47 22.03 -8.11
CA ALA A 37 18.21 21.62 -9.31
C ALA A 37 18.71 20.17 -9.18
N LEU A 38 19.19 19.77 -8.00
CA LEU A 38 19.62 18.40 -7.74
C LEU A 38 18.45 17.40 -7.81
N ILE A 39 17.26 17.77 -7.30
CA ILE A 39 16.04 16.96 -7.43
C ILE A 39 15.63 16.84 -8.91
N ALA A 40 15.55 17.98 -9.62
CA ALA A 40 15.14 18.04 -11.01
C ALA A 40 16.07 17.25 -11.95
N LEU A 41 17.35 17.13 -11.59
CA LEU A 41 18.31 16.29 -12.31
C LEU A 41 18.26 14.82 -11.85
N GLY A 42 18.34 14.59 -10.54
CA GLY A 42 18.56 13.26 -9.96
C GLY A 42 17.39 12.31 -10.19
N LEU A 43 16.14 12.77 -10.06
CA LEU A 43 14.95 11.91 -10.22
C LEU A 43 14.79 11.38 -11.65
N PRO A 44 14.77 12.22 -12.71
CA PRO A 44 14.69 11.71 -14.08
C PRO A 44 15.90 10.85 -14.46
N LEU A 45 17.10 11.24 -13.98
CA LEU A 45 18.32 10.50 -14.25
C LEU A 45 18.29 9.11 -13.60
N ALA A 46 17.76 8.97 -12.39
CA ALA A 46 17.60 7.68 -11.72
C ALA A 46 16.72 6.73 -12.55
N GLY A 47 15.59 7.22 -13.08
CA GLY A 47 14.73 6.42 -13.96
C GLY A 47 15.43 6.01 -15.26
N ALA A 48 16.14 6.95 -15.90
CA ALA A 48 16.86 6.67 -17.14
C ALA A 48 18.01 5.65 -16.93
N LEU A 49 18.76 5.79 -15.83
CA LEU A 49 19.85 4.88 -15.48
C LEU A 49 19.34 3.51 -15.01
N ALA A 50 18.19 3.43 -14.36
CA ALA A 50 17.57 2.16 -14.00
C ALA A 50 17.23 1.31 -15.24
N LEU A 51 16.84 1.99 -16.33
CA LEU A 51 16.50 1.36 -17.60
C LEU A 51 17.71 1.08 -18.48
N ALA A 52 18.66 2.01 -18.62
CA ALA A 52 19.72 1.95 -19.63
C ALA A 52 21.15 2.20 -19.10
N GLY A 53 21.35 2.24 -17.78
CA GLY A 53 22.66 2.49 -17.16
C GLY A 53 23.71 1.41 -17.46
N ASP A 54 23.31 0.24 -17.96
CA ASP A 54 24.22 -0.79 -18.45
C ASP A 54 24.79 -0.51 -19.85
N THR A 55 24.15 0.37 -20.62
CA THR A 55 24.47 0.67 -22.02
C THR A 55 24.81 2.15 -22.22
N LEU A 56 25.69 2.70 -21.38
CA LEU A 56 26.14 4.09 -21.50
C LEU A 56 26.88 4.33 -22.84
N GLY A 57 26.81 5.56 -23.36
CA GLY A 57 27.39 5.95 -24.65
C GLY A 57 26.40 5.85 -25.81
N HIS A 58 26.85 5.42 -26.99
CA HIS A 58 26.04 5.47 -28.23
C HIS A 58 24.75 4.63 -28.18
N GLY A 59 24.71 3.55 -27.39
CA GLY A 59 23.53 2.68 -27.27
C GLY A 59 22.49 3.14 -26.23
N PHE A 60 22.77 4.21 -25.47
CA PHE A 60 21.97 4.61 -24.31
C PHE A 60 20.54 4.96 -24.69
N TRP A 61 20.36 5.89 -25.63
CA TRP A 61 19.04 6.39 -26.02
C TRP A 61 18.18 5.31 -26.68
N GLY A 62 18.79 4.46 -27.52
CA GLY A 62 18.11 3.33 -28.14
C GLY A 62 17.59 2.33 -27.10
N THR A 63 18.44 1.97 -26.14
CA THR A 63 18.09 1.04 -25.06
C THR A 63 17.05 1.63 -24.12
N LEU A 64 17.19 2.92 -23.76
CA LEU A 64 16.23 3.62 -22.92
C LEU A 64 14.85 3.66 -23.57
N ALA A 65 14.77 4.02 -24.85
CA ALA A 65 13.51 4.08 -25.57
C ALA A 65 12.87 2.69 -25.73
N GLN A 66 13.68 1.66 -26.04
CA GLN A 66 13.21 0.28 -26.18
C GLN A 66 12.69 -0.27 -24.85
N ARG A 67 13.48 -0.18 -23.78
CA ARG A 67 13.11 -0.70 -22.45
C ARG A 67 12.00 0.13 -21.81
N GLY A 68 11.96 1.44 -22.06
CA GLY A 68 10.88 2.32 -21.62
C GLY A 68 9.55 1.94 -22.28
N ARG A 69 9.53 1.75 -23.61
CA ARG A 69 8.34 1.24 -24.32
C ARG A 69 7.93 -0.15 -23.85
N ALA A 70 8.90 -1.04 -23.63
CA ALA A 70 8.64 -2.38 -23.12
C ALA A 70 8.05 -2.34 -21.70
N LEU A 71 8.58 -1.50 -20.80
CA LEU A 71 8.04 -1.29 -19.46
C LEU A 71 6.62 -0.73 -19.53
N ALA A 72 6.38 0.26 -20.39
CA ALA A 72 5.06 0.85 -20.56
C ALA A 72 4.02 -0.15 -21.08
N ALA A 73 4.39 -0.94 -22.09
CA ALA A 73 3.52 -1.98 -22.64
C ALA A 73 3.31 -3.16 -21.68
N GLN A 74 4.24 -3.39 -20.76
CA GLN A 74 4.19 -4.51 -19.81
C GLN A 74 3.71 -4.14 -18.41
N THR A 75 3.50 -2.87 -18.10
CA THR A 75 2.98 -2.49 -16.77
C THR A 75 1.46 -2.55 -16.81
N PRO A 76 0.80 -3.43 -16.03
CA PRO A 76 -0.66 -3.44 -15.96
C PRO A 76 -1.18 -2.12 -15.35
N THR A 77 -2.40 -1.72 -15.71
CA THR A 77 -2.91 -0.38 -15.37
C THR A 77 -2.97 -0.15 -13.86
N TRP A 78 -3.39 -1.14 -13.07
CA TRP A 78 -3.38 -1.03 -11.60
C TRP A 78 -2.00 -0.71 -11.03
N LEU A 79 -0.91 -1.23 -11.62
CA LEU A 79 0.45 -1.05 -11.10
C LEU A 79 0.95 0.38 -11.32
N TRP A 80 0.46 1.07 -12.36
CA TRP A 80 0.68 2.52 -12.52
C TRP A 80 0.06 3.32 -11.38
N PHE A 81 -1.12 2.93 -10.90
CA PHE A 81 -1.76 3.57 -9.76
C PHE A 81 -1.05 3.24 -8.44
N VAL A 82 -0.46 2.04 -8.29
CA VAL A 82 0.44 1.73 -7.16
C VAL A 82 1.71 2.58 -7.23
N ALA A 83 2.28 2.80 -8.42
CA ALA A 83 3.41 3.70 -8.58
C ALA A 83 3.04 5.15 -8.23
N LEU A 84 1.85 5.61 -8.63
CA LEU A 84 1.33 6.93 -8.25
C LEU A 84 1.10 7.04 -6.74
N TYR A 85 0.54 6.01 -6.10
CA TYR A 85 0.39 5.90 -4.64
C TYR A 85 1.71 6.17 -3.91
N ALA A 86 2.78 5.49 -4.33
CA ALA A 86 4.12 5.67 -3.77
C ALA A 86 4.69 7.06 -4.11
N ALA A 87 4.54 7.52 -5.35
CA ALA A 87 5.07 8.79 -5.81
C ALA A 87 4.48 9.98 -5.05
N LEU A 88 3.19 9.93 -4.69
CA LEU A 88 2.50 10.99 -3.94
C LEU A 88 3.02 11.17 -2.51
N LYS A 89 3.75 10.20 -1.96
CA LYS A 89 4.36 10.29 -0.62
C LYS A 89 5.73 10.98 -0.63
N ILE A 90 6.42 10.96 -1.78
CA ILE A 90 7.78 11.51 -1.92
C ILE A 90 7.85 13.03 -1.61
N PRO A 91 6.88 13.86 -2.03
CA PRO A 91 6.93 15.31 -1.79
C PRO A 91 6.63 15.75 -0.36
N VAL A 92 6.05 14.87 0.47
CA VAL A 92 5.58 15.20 1.84
C VAL A 92 6.65 15.91 2.70
N PRO A 93 7.93 15.48 2.73
CA PRO A 93 8.95 16.14 3.56
C PRO A 93 9.27 17.57 3.09
N LEU A 94 9.06 17.87 1.81
CA LEU A 94 9.31 19.19 1.23
C LEU A 94 8.12 20.13 1.42
N TRP A 95 6.90 19.57 1.51
CA TRP A 95 5.67 20.31 1.73
C TRP A 95 4.77 19.63 2.77
N PRO A 96 5.14 19.67 4.07
CA PRO A 96 4.38 19.01 5.14
C PRO A 96 2.92 19.51 5.23
N GLN A 97 2.67 20.78 4.90
CA GLN A 97 1.34 21.38 4.86
C GLN A 97 0.40 20.71 3.85
N LEU A 98 0.94 20.03 2.83
CA LEU A 98 0.14 19.29 1.84
C LEU A 98 -0.11 17.84 2.26
N PHE A 99 0.37 17.40 3.41
CA PHE A 99 0.22 16.04 3.89
C PHE A 99 -1.24 15.53 3.86
N PRO A 100 -2.26 16.29 4.30
CA PRO A 100 -3.66 15.87 4.18
C PRO A 100 -4.09 15.56 2.74
N LEU A 101 -3.78 16.48 1.81
CA LEU A 101 -4.17 16.36 0.40
C LEU A 101 -3.41 15.22 -0.27
N LEU A 102 -2.08 15.15 -0.08
CA LEU A 102 -1.24 14.10 -0.64
C LEU A 102 -1.61 12.73 -0.07
N GLY A 103 -1.95 12.63 1.21
CA GLY A 103 -2.42 11.41 1.85
C GLY A 103 -3.76 10.93 1.29
N LEU A 104 -4.71 11.84 1.07
CA LEU A 104 -5.99 11.55 0.42
C LEU A 104 -5.79 11.09 -1.03
N LEU A 105 -5.00 11.83 -1.83
CA LEU A 105 -4.73 11.48 -3.22
C LEU A 105 -3.97 10.15 -3.34
N SER A 106 -3.00 9.91 -2.45
CA SER A 106 -2.24 8.66 -2.37
C SER A 106 -3.19 7.51 -2.10
N THR A 107 -4.02 7.60 -1.05
CA THR A 107 -4.98 6.54 -0.70
C THR A 107 -6.04 6.36 -1.77
N GLY A 108 -6.49 7.43 -2.43
CA GLY A 108 -7.39 7.36 -3.58
C GLY A 108 -6.76 6.61 -4.77
N ALA A 109 -5.50 6.89 -5.09
CA ALA A 109 -4.76 6.16 -6.10
C ALA A 109 -4.63 4.67 -5.73
N LEU A 110 -4.38 4.36 -4.47
CA LEU A 110 -4.31 2.98 -3.98
C LEU A 110 -5.67 2.26 -4.07
N PHE A 111 -6.76 2.95 -3.74
CA PHE A 111 -8.12 2.42 -3.89
C PHE A 111 -8.45 2.11 -5.35
N VAL A 112 -8.11 3.02 -6.27
CA VAL A 112 -8.27 2.79 -7.72
C VAL A 112 -7.40 1.62 -8.19
N ALA A 113 -6.16 1.52 -7.70
CA ALA A 113 -5.29 0.37 -7.99
C ALA A 113 -5.94 -0.95 -7.54
N ALA A 114 -6.52 -1.00 -6.35
CA ALA A 114 -7.20 -2.18 -5.84
C ALA A 114 -8.42 -2.56 -6.69
N LEU A 115 -9.22 -1.57 -7.10
CA LEU A 115 -10.37 -1.77 -7.99
C LEU A 115 -9.94 -2.37 -9.34
N LEU A 116 -8.93 -1.76 -9.97
CA LEU A 116 -8.40 -2.22 -11.26
C LEU A 116 -7.76 -3.61 -11.14
N PHE A 117 -7.04 -3.89 -10.05
CA PHE A 117 -6.43 -5.19 -9.82
C PHE A 117 -7.47 -6.31 -9.76
N VAL A 118 -8.57 -6.09 -9.02
CA VAL A 118 -9.66 -7.07 -8.94
C VAL A 118 -10.38 -7.16 -10.29
N TRP A 119 -10.67 -6.04 -10.94
CA TRP A 119 -11.36 -6.04 -12.24
C TRP A 119 -10.57 -6.80 -13.31
N GLU A 120 -9.27 -6.53 -13.46
CA GLU A 120 -8.41 -7.16 -14.46
C GLU A 120 -8.26 -8.69 -14.27
N ARG A 121 -8.33 -9.17 -13.02
CA ARG A 121 -8.16 -10.60 -12.69
C ARG A 121 -9.48 -11.37 -12.57
N GLU A 122 -10.57 -10.66 -12.31
CA GLU A 122 -11.89 -11.23 -12.10
C GLU A 122 -12.89 -10.52 -13.02
N ASN A 123 -13.69 -9.59 -12.49
CA ASN A 123 -14.63 -8.78 -13.27
C ASN A 123 -15.03 -7.50 -12.49
N ALA A 124 -15.65 -6.56 -13.19
CA ALA A 124 -16.06 -5.27 -12.63
C ALA A 124 -17.09 -5.41 -11.48
N ALA A 125 -17.99 -6.39 -11.55
CA ALA A 125 -18.99 -6.61 -10.50
C ALA A 125 -18.33 -7.05 -9.19
N LYS A 126 -17.40 -8.01 -9.25
CA LYS A 126 -16.63 -8.43 -8.07
C LYS A 126 -15.78 -7.31 -7.50
N ALA A 127 -15.12 -6.52 -8.36
CA ALA A 127 -14.36 -5.34 -7.92
C ALA A 127 -15.26 -4.34 -7.16
N ALA A 128 -16.42 -4.02 -7.72
CA ALA A 128 -17.39 -3.12 -7.09
C ALA A 128 -17.94 -3.69 -5.77
N ILE A 129 -18.34 -4.96 -5.73
CA ILE A 129 -18.89 -5.59 -4.53
C ILE A 129 -17.84 -5.63 -3.41
N MET A 130 -16.60 -6.07 -3.72
CA MET A 130 -15.54 -6.12 -2.71
C MET A 130 -15.19 -4.72 -2.17
N ALA A 131 -15.15 -3.71 -3.04
CA ALA A 131 -14.93 -2.33 -2.64
C ALA A 131 -16.07 -1.78 -1.77
N LEU A 132 -17.33 -2.01 -2.16
CA LEU A 132 -18.50 -1.58 -1.38
C LEU A 132 -18.58 -2.27 -0.03
N VAL A 133 -18.30 -3.58 0.04
CA VAL A 133 -18.27 -4.34 1.28
C VAL A 133 -17.19 -3.80 2.21
N ALA A 134 -15.96 -3.62 1.73
CA ALA A 134 -14.88 -3.12 2.56
C ALA A 134 -15.08 -1.67 2.99
N PHE A 135 -15.55 -0.82 2.09
CA PHE A 135 -15.89 0.56 2.40
C PHE A 135 -17.02 0.63 3.43
N GLY A 136 -18.09 -0.14 3.25
CA GLY A 136 -19.25 -0.14 4.14
C GLY A 136 -18.95 -0.71 5.52
N VAL A 137 -18.27 -1.85 5.59
CA VAL A 137 -17.84 -2.45 6.87
C VAL A 137 -16.82 -1.54 7.55
N GLY A 138 -15.79 -1.06 6.82
CA GLY A 138 -14.78 -0.14 7.33
C GLY A 138 -15.41 1.14 7.91
N LEU A 139 -16.23 1.84 7.12
CA LEU A 139 -16.96 3.01 7.61
C LEU A 139 -17.86 2.68 8.81
N GLY A 140 -18.55 1.53 8.76
CA GLY A 140 -19.44 1.08 9.83
C GLY A 140 -18.71 0.87 11.16
N VAL A 141 -17.56 0.19 11.14
CA VAL A 141 -16.77 -0.05 12.36
C VAL A 141 -16.12 1.22 12.88
N GLU A 142 -15.72 2.15 12.00
CA GLU A 142 -15.13 3.44 12.40
C GLU A 142 -16.17 4.38 13.00
N VAL A 143 -17.39 4.40 12.44
CA VAL A 143 -18.52 5.15 13.00
C VAL A 143 -18.95 4.55 14.34
N ALA A 144 -18.95 3.22 14.47
CA ALA A 144 -19.23 2.56 15.75
C ALA A 144 -18.13 2.86 16.77
N GLY A 145 -16.86 2.71 16.40
CA GLY A 145 -15.68 2.94 17.23
C GLY A 145 -15.66 4.37 17.77
N SER A 146 -15.67 5.36 16.88
CA SER A 146 -15.62 6.78 17.26
C SER A 146 -16.82 7.29 18.08
N ARG A 147 -17.92 6.53 18.17
CA ARG A 147 -19.12 6.91 18.95
C ARG A 147 -19.30 6.12 20.23
N THR A 148 -18.85 4.87 20.26
CA THR A 148 -19.16 3.91 21.34
C THR A 148 -17.92 3.35 22.02
N GLY A 149 -16.74 3.55 21.43
CA GLY A 149 -15.49 2.95 21.86
C GLY A 149 -15.26 1.53 21.33
N ILE A 150 -16.22 0.91 20.64
CA ILE A 150 -16.12 -0.48 20.17
C ILE A 150 -16.05 -0.49 18.63
N PRO A 151 -15.06 -1.16 17.99
CA PRO A 151 -14.15 -2.15 18.57
C PRO A 151 -12.77 -1.63 19.01
N PHE A 152 -12.44 -0.35 18.80
CA PHE A 152 -11.05 0.12 18.84
C PHE A 152 -10.57 0.75 20.17
N GLY A 153 -11.47 1.15 21.06
CA GLY A 153 -11.17 2.03 22.21
C GLY A 153 -11.84 3.39 22.07
N ASP A 154 -11.66 4.27 23.06
CA ASP A 154 -12.24 5.62 23.07
C ASP A 154 -11.31 6.61 22.33
N TYR A 155 -11.78 7.12 21.19
CA TYR A 155 -11.02 8.04 20.34
C TYR A 155 -11.92 9.02 19.59
N SER A 156 -11.33 10.12 19.16
CA SER A 156 -12.01 11.15 18.38
C SER A 156 -11.21 11.54 17.13
N TYR A 157 -11.93 11.69 16.01
CA TYR A 157 -11.42 12.24 14.74
C TYR A 157 -11.53 13.77 14.64
N ALA A 158 -11.71 14.49 15.76
CA ALA A 158 -11.94 15.94 15.73
C ALA A 158 -10.84 16.75 15.01
N GLY A 159 -9.59 16.28 15.06
CA GLY A 159 -8.46 16.92 14.37
C GLY A 159 -8.21 16.41 12.95
N ALA A 160 -9.01 15.47 12.46
CA ALA A 160 -8.79 14.88 11.15
C ALA A 160 -9.15 15.83 10.00
N PRO A 161 -8.36 15.82 8.91
CA PRO A 161 -8.64 16.67 7.77
C PRO A 161 -9.88 16.22 6.99
N ALA A 162 -10.57 17.19 6.41
CA ALA A 162 -11.63 16.95 5.44
C ALA A 162 -11.06 16.29 4.15
N PRO A 163 -11.88 15.54 3.38
CA PRO A 163 -13.31 15.30 3.60
C PRO A 163 -13.59 14.20 4.63
N THR A 164 -14.64 14.39 5.41
CA THR A 164 -15.16 13.38 6.35
C THR A 164 -16.52 12.87 5.89
N LEU A 165 -16.84 11.64 6.25
CA LEU A 165 -18.12 10.97 6.00
C LEU A 165 -18.62 10.41 7.33
N LEU A 166 -19.78 10.89 7.78
CA LEU A 166 -20.37 10.52 9.09
C LEU A 166 -19.46 10.77 10.30
N GLY A 167 -18.50 11.71 10.18
CA GLY A 167 -17.49 12.02 11.20
C GLY A 167 -16.16 11.27 11.03
N VAL A 168 -16.09 10.31 10.11
CA VAL A 168 -14.88 9.53 9.82
C VAL A 168 -14.16 10.11 8.60
N PRO A 169 -12.83 10.31 8.63
CA PRO A 169 -12.08 10.83 7.48
C PRO A 169 -12.19 9.87 6.29
N LEU A 170 -12.53 10.38 5.10
CA LEU A 170 -12.79 9.55 3.91
C LEU A 170 -11.61 8.66 3.53
N VAL A 171 -10.39 9.08 3.86
CA VAL A 171 -9.17 8.30 3.64
C VAL A 171 -9.22 6.93 4.32
N VAL A 172 -9.87 6.81 5.48
CA VAL A 172 -9.93 5.59 6.28
C VAL A 172 -10.75 4.48 5.59
N PRO A 173 -12.04 4.67 5.23
CA PRO A 173 -12.82 3.64 4.53
C PRO A 173 -12.29 3.32 3.13
N LEU A 174 -11.60 4.26 2.46
CA LEU A 174 -10.87 3.96 1.22
C LEU A 174 -9.68 3.03 1.48
N GLY A 175 -8.94 3.26 2.57
CA GLY A 175 -7.83 2.43 3.01
C GLY A 175 -8.27 0.99 3.32
N TRP A 176 -9.37 0.80 4.04
CA TRP A 176 -9.88 -0.52 4.43
C TRP A 176 -10.00 -1.50 3.25
N PHE A 177 -10.40 -1.03 2.06
CA PHE A 177 -10.45 -1.87 0.86
C PHE A 177 -9.07 -2.34 0.41
N ALA A 178 -8.17 -1.41 0.11
CA ALA A 178 -6.90 -1.74 -0.51
C ALA A 178 -5.90 -2.40 0.47
N LEU A 179 -5.93 -2.00 1.75
CA LEU A 179 -5.10 -2.60 2.78
C LEU A 179 -5.49 -4.07 3.01
N THR A 180 -6.80 -4.35 3.15
CA THR A 180 -7.28 -5.73 3.29
C THR A 180 -6.95 -6.56 2.05
N LEU A 181 -7.09 -6.00 0.84
CA LEU A 181 -6.73 -6.71 -0.40
C LEU A 181 -5.24 -7.08 -0.41
N THR A 182 -4.39 -6.16 0.04
CA THR A 182 -2.94 -6.36 0.16
C THR A 182 -2.62 -7.48 1.16
N ALA A 183 -3.17 -7.37 2.37
CA ALA A 183 -2.98 -8.35 3.44
C ALA A 183 -3.50 -9.74 3.04
N THR A 184 -4.67 -9.81 2.41
CA THR A 184 -5.26 -11.07 1.94
C THR A 184 -4.40 -11.71 0.85
N SER A 185 -3.88 -10.90 -0.09
CA SER A 185 -2.96 -11.36 -1.14
C SER A 185 -1.66 -11.95 -0.56
N LEU A 186 -1.08 -11.31 0.45
CA LEU A 186 0.14 -11.81 1.10
C LEU A 186 -0.10 -13.02 2.00
N SER A 187 -1.27 -13.12 2.61
CA SER A 187 -1.63 -14.24 3.48
C SER A 187 -1.92 -15.54 2.73
N GLY A 188 -2.03 -15.48 1.38
CA GLY A 188 -2.55 -16.58 0.58
C GLY A 188 -4.03 -16.86 0.87
N GLY A 189 -4.82 -15.82 1.14
CA GLY A 189 -6.23 -15.96 1.46
C GLY A 189 -6.53 -16.51 2.85
N ARG A 190 -5.62 -16.36 3.83
CA ARG A 190 -5.82 -16.81 5.21
C ARG A 190 -6.30 -15.65 6.10
N PRO A 191 -7.57 -15.65 6.53
CA PRO A 191 -8.14 -14.50 7.24
C PRO A 191 -7.37 -14.08 8.50
N TRP A 192 -6.99 -15.03 9.35
CA TRP A 192 -6.27 -14.74 10.60
C TRP A 192 -4.91 -14.06 10.33
N LEU A 193 -4.21 -14.46 9.28
CA LEU A 193 -2.91 -13.94 8.91
C LEU A 193 -3.05 -12.58 8.22
N ALA A 194 -4.08 -12.39 7.40
CA ALA A 194 -4.42 -11.08 6.86
C ALA A 194 -4.75 -10.09 7.99
N GLY A 195 -5.49 -10.52 9.01
CA GLY A 195 -5.72 -9.75 10.24
C GLY A 195 -4.43 -9.37 10.95
N VAL A 196 -3.47 -10.30 11.08
CA VAL A 196 -2.15 -9.99 11.68
C VAL A 196 -1.42 -8.94 10.86
N LEU A 197 -1.43 -9.03 9.53
CA LEU A 197 -0.80 -8.05 8.66
C LEU A 197 -1.46 -6.66 8.77
N MET A 198 -2.79 -6.60 8.90
CA MET A 198 -3.55 -5.37 9.14
C MET A 198 -3.20 -4.74 10.49
N MET A 199 -3.14 -5.53 11.56
CA MET A 199 -2.72 -5.09 12.88
C MET A 199 -1.27 -4.55 12.88
N LEU A 200 -0.34 -5.24 12.22
CA LEU A 200 1.06 -4.79 12.14
C LEU A 200 1.21 -3.51 11.30
N TRP A 201 0.30 -3.29 10.35
CA TRP A 201 0.22 -2.04 9.61
C TRP A 201 -0.23 -0.91 10.53
N ASP A 202 -1.25 -1.16 11.35
CA ASP A 202 -1.78 -0.21 12.31
C ASP A 202 -0.74 0.20 13.37
N VAL A 203 0.08 -0.74 13.85
CA VAL A 203 1.25 -0.44 14.71
C VAL A 203 2.15 0.65 14.10
N GLY A 204 2.32 0.67 12.78
CA GLY A 204 3.09 1.71 12.09
C GLY A 204 2.35 3.01 11.85
N LEU A 205 1.03 2.91 11.70
CA LEU A 205 0.16 4.02 11.35
C LEU A 205 -0.18 4.87 12.59
N GLU A 206 -0.40 4.22 13.74
CA GLU A 206 -0.76 4.85 15.01
C GLU A 206 0.20 5.98 15.41
N PRO A 207 1.53 5.78 15.48
CA PRO A 207 2.45 6.85 15.86
C PRO A 207 2.47 8.00 14.85
N LEU A 208 2.19 7.74 13.58
CA LEU A 208 2.21 8.79 12.57
C LEU A 208 0.95 9.67 12.67
N MET A 209 -0.24 9.06 12.75
CA MET A 209 -1.50 9.80 12.72
C MET A 209 -1.81 10.51 14.04
N THR A 210 -1.44 9.92 15.17
CA THR A 210 -1.53 10.59 16.48
C THR A 210 -0.61 11.80 16.57
N ALA A 211 0.61 11.71 16.02
CA ALA A 211 1.54 12.84 15.98
C ALA A 211 1.03 13.98 15.08
N GLN A 212 0.24 13.67 14.05
CA GLN A 212 -0.42 14.65 13.19
C GLN A 212 -1.74 15.17 13.78
N GLY A 213 -2.18 14.64 14.93
CA GLY A 213 -3.44 15.01 15.57
C GLY A 213 -4.68 14.56 14.80
N TYR A 214 -4.56 13.59 13.90
CA TYR A 214 -5.68 13.12 13.08
C TYR A 214 -6.71 12.36 13.91
N TRP A 215 -6.24 11.63 14.91
CA TRP A 215 -7.08 11.14 15.98
C TRP A 215 -6.41 11.33 17.33
N THR A 216 -7.24 11.44 18.35
CA THR A 216 -6.80 11.52 19.74
C THR A 216 -7.45 10.39 20.52
N TRP A 217 -6.63 9.63 21.23
CA TRP A 217 -7.07 8.58 22.15
C TRP A 217 -7.41 9.18 23.52
N HIS A 218 -8.46 8.67 24.15
CA HIS A 218 -8.95 9.11 25.46
C HIS A 218 -8.78 8.04 26.55
N ASP A 219 -8.38 6.82 26.18
CA ASP A 219 -8.11 5.73 27.11
C ASP A 219 -6.95 6.04 28.06
N LEU A 220 -7.18 5.77 29.36
CA LEU A 220 -6.19 6.03 30.43
C LEU A 220 -4.98 5.09 30.39
N LEU A 221 -5.13 3.90 29.79
CA LEU A 221 -4.12 2.84 29.76
C LEU A 221 -3.50 2.64 28.36
N GLY A 222 -3.48 3.70 27.53
CA GLY A 222 -2.92 3.65 26.17
C GLY A 222 -1.57 2.93 26.09
N LEU A 223 -1.48 1.96 25.18
CA LEU A 223 -0.34 1.05 25.05
C LEU A 223 0.71 1.60 24.07
N TRP A 224 0.29 1.97 22.86
CA TRP A 224 1.19 2.35 21.77
C TRP A 224 0.70 3.61 21.08
N ALA A 225 1.49 4.68 21.16
CA ALA A 225 1.10 6.02 20.70
C ALA A 225 -0.24 6.53 21.29
N GLY A 226 -0.63 6.03 22.46
CA GLY A 226 -1.91 6.33 23.11
C GLY A 226 -3.03 5.33 22.78
N ALA A 227 -2.89 4.52 21.72
CA ALA A 227 -3.87 3.52 21.36
C ALA A 227 -3.91 2.37 22.39
N PRO A 228 -5.09 1.93 22.83
CA PRO A 228 -5.22 0.81 23.75
C PRO A 228 -5.04 -0.53 23.03
N LEU A 229 -4.98 -1.66 23.77
CA LEU A 229 -4.79 -2.99 23.18
C LEU A 229 -5.96 -3.38 22.26
N GLU A 230 -7.15 -2.93 22.63
CA GLU A 230 -8.42 -3.10 21.96
C GLU A 230 -8.34 -2.63 20.50
N ASN A 231 -7.62 -1.55 20.22
CA ASN A 231 -7.41 -1.05 18.86
C ASN A 231 -6.75 -2.11 17.96
N PHE A 232 -5.64 -2.66 18.42
CA PHE A 232 -4.88 -3.66 17.66
C PHE A 232 -5.66 -4.97 17.48
N VAL A 233 -6.42 -5.38 18.50
CA VAL A 233 -7.33 -6.53 18.40
C VAL A 233 -8.48 -6.25 17.43
N GLY A 234 -9.01 -5.03 17.42
CA GLY A 234 -10.02 -4.54 16.49
C GLY A 234 -9.53 -4.58 15.04
N TRP A 235 -8.34 -4.05 14.77
CA TRP A 235 -7.69 -4.12 13.45
C TRP A 235 -7.45 -5.55 12.98
N TRP A 236 -7.00 -6.43 13.87
CA TRP A 236 -6.87 -7.84 13.58
C TRP A 236 -8.22 -8.48 13.22
N GLY A 237 -9.25 -8.25 14.05
CA GLY A 237 -10.57 -8.84 13.90
C GLY A 237 -11.31 -8.36 12.64
N VAL A 238 -11.34 -7.05 12.41
CA VAL A 238 -11.96 -6.45 11.22
C VAL A 238 -11.19 -6.84 9.96
N GLY A 239 -9.85 -6.79 9.99
CA GLY A 239 -9.01 -7.21 8.87
C GLY A 239 -9.22 -8.70 8.52
N ALA A 240 -9.32 -9.56 9.52
CA ALA A 240 -9.65 -10.97 9.31
C ALA A 240 -11.06 -11.16 8.76
N LEU A 241 -12.06 -10.45 9.28
CA LEU A 241 -13.43 -10.51 8.77
C LEU A 241 -13.51 -10.10 7.29
N LEU A 242 -12.92 -8.97 6.94
CA LEU A 242 -12.89 -8.48 5.55
C LEU A 242 -12.13 -9.45 4.63
N SER A 243 -11.02 -10.00 5.10
CA SER A 243 -10.26 -11.01 4.36
C SER A 243 -11.09 -12.28 4.11
N TRP A 244 -11.84 -12.73 5.12
CA TRP A 244 -12.79 -13.82 4.99
C TRP A 244 -13.90 -13.52 3.98
N MET A 245 -14.45 -12.31 3.98
CA MET A 245 -15.42 -11.88 2.95
C MET A 245 -14.80 -11.86 1.54
N PHE A 246 -13.57 -11.36 1.39
CA PHE A 246 -12.87 -11.28 0.11
C PHE A 246 -12.57 -12.65 -0.48
N THR A 247 -12.02 -13.56 0.33
CA THR A 247 -11.75 -14.95 -0.07
C THR A 247 -13.03 -15.70 -0.41
N GLY A 248 -14.13 -15.31 0.22
CA GLY A 248 -15.46 -15.71 -0.14
C GLY A 248 -15.91 -15.31 -1.54
N LEU A 249 -15.83 -14.01 -1.83
CA LEU A 249 -16.26 -13.42 -3.09
C LEU A 249 -15.34 -13.81 -4.26
N SER A 250 -14.04 -13.99 -3.99
CA SER A 250 -13.01 -14.24 -5.00
C SER A 250 -11.90 -15.19 -4.51
N PRO A 251 -12.20 -16.48 -4.27
CA PRO A 251 -11.22 -17.43 -3.74
C PRO A 251 -10.01 -17.63 -4.67
N ARG A 252 -10.26 -17.70 -5.99
CA ARG A 252 -9.22 -17.90 -7.00
C ARG A 252 -8.22 -16.75 -7.10
N LEU A 253 -8.65 -15.53 -6.77
CA LEU A 253 -7.76 -14.36 -6.71
C LEU A 253 -6.61 -14.56 -5.71
N PHE A 254 -6.86 -15.35 -4.66
CA PHE A 254 -5.91 -15.61 -3.57
C PHE A 254 -5.30 -17.01 -3.61
N GLY A 255 -5.44 -17.73 -4.72
CA GLY A 255 -4.86 -19.07 -4.90
C GLY A 255 -5.63 -20.21 -4.22
N LEU A 256 -6.88 -19.96 -3.81
CA LEU A 256 -7.73 -20.99 -3.21
C LEU A 256 -8.46 -21.76 -4.32
N ASN A 257 -8.21 -23.07 -4.40
CA ASN A 257 -8.74 -23.95 -5.45
C ASN A 257 -10.10 -24.57 -5.10
N SER A 258 -10.42 -24.61 -3.81
CA SER A 258 -11.66 -25.13 -3.25
C SER A 258 -12.38 -24.00 -2.52
N LEU A 259 -13.70 -23.93 -2.69
CA LEU A 259 -14.58 -23.16 -1.80
C LEU A 259 -14.78 -23.96 -0.50
N GLU A 260 -13.68 -24.32 0.18
CA GLU A 260 -13.72 -25.11 1.44
C GLU A 260 -14.65 -24.48 2.49
N TRP A 261 -14.89 -23.17 2.40
CA TRP A 261 -15.76 -22.40 3.28
C TRP A 261 -16.96 -21.74 2.58
N ALA A 262 -17.36 -22.20 1.37
CA ALA A 262 -18.53 -21.66 0.64
C ALA A 262 -19.80 -21.60 1.49
N TRP A 263 -19.93 -22.54 2.43
CA TRP A 263 -21.06 -22.64 3.34
C TRP A 263 -21.21 -21.42 4.24
N ALA A 264 -20.13 -20.67 4.48
CA ALA A 264 -20.11 -19.50 5.34
C ALA A 264 -20.45 -18.21 4.58
N LEU A 265 -20.47 -18.25 3.24
CA LEU A 265 -20.79 -17.09 2.40
C LEU A 265 -22.30 -16.88 2.25
N PRO A 266 -22.77 -15.64 2.11
CA PRO A 266 -24.15 -15.38 1.71
C PRO A 266 -24.48 -16.09 0.39
N TRP A 267 -25.71 -16.60 0.22
CA TRP A 267 -26.12 -17.37 -0.97
C TRP A 267 -25.87 -16.63 -2.30
N PHE A 268 -25.98 -15.30 -2.31
CA PHE A 268 -25.70 -14.46 -3.48
C PHE A 268 -24.21 -14.41 -3.85
N ALA A 269 -23.31 -14.71 -2.90
CA ALA A 269 -21.88 -14.81 -3.16
C ALA A 269 -21.45 -16.21 -3.65
N ARG A 270 -22.34 -17.22 -3.56
CA ARG A 270 -22.08 -18.60 -3.99
C ARG A 270 -22.41 -18.82 -5.47
N ALA A 271 -23.34 -18.04 -6.02
CA ALA A 271 -23.83 -18.15 -7.38
C ALA A 271 -23.30 -17.00 -8.23
N PHE A 272 -21.99 -16.96 -8.51
CA PHE A 272 -21.48 -16.09 -9.57
C PHE A 272 -21.36 -16.89 -10.86
N PRO A 273 -21.97 -16.42 -11.97
CA PRO A 273 -21.68 -16.94 -13.29
C PRO A 273 -20.17 -16.94 -13.49
N MET A 274 -19.64 -17.97 -14.13
CA MET A 274 -18.31 -17.90 -14.75
C MET A 274 -18.40 -16.84 -15.85
N GLY A 275 -18.35 -15.57 -15.46
CA GLY A 275 -18.39 -14.45 -16.37
C GLY A 275 -17.18 -14.59 -17.27
N GLY A 276 -17.42 -14.75 -18.57
CA GLY A 276 -16.41 -14.50 -19.58
C GLY A 276 -15.82 -13.14 -19.25
N GLY A 277 -14.56 -13.15 -18.79
CA GLY A 277 -13.91 -11.94 -18.32
C GLY A 277 -14.00 -10.87 -19.41
N PRO A 278 -14.32 -9.60 -19.08
CA PRO A 278 -14.23 -8.55 -20.07
C PRO A 278 -12.80 -8.51 -20.61
N SER A 279 -12.62 -8.90 -21.88
CA SER A 279 -11.35 -8.81 -22.59
C SER A 279 -11.14 -7.37 -23.04
N LEU A 280 -10.92 -6.46 -22.10
CA LEU A 280 -10.35 -5.15 -22.38
C LEU A 280 -8.87 -5.13 -21.98
N SER A 281 -8.15 -6.18 -22.34
CA SER A 281 -6.71 -6.06 -22.56
C SER A 281 -6.52 -5.59 -23.99
N LEU A 282 -6.60 -4.26 -24.21
CA LEU A 282 -6.18 -3.62 -25.47
C LEU A 282 -4.68 -3.80 -25.74
N LEU A 283 -3.94 -4.39 -24.79
CA LEU A 283 -2.50 -4.66 -24.85
C LEU A 283 -2.20 -6.12 -24.50
N PRO A 284 -1.13 -6.71 -25.07
CA PRO A 284 -0.68 -8.06 -24.74
C PRO A 284 -0.47 -8.26 -23.23
N ARG A 285 -0.84 -9.44 -22.70
CA ARG A 285 -0.66 -9.79 -21.29
C ARG A 285 0.83 -9.67 -20.89
N PRO A 286 1.18 -8.82 -19.93
CA PRO A 286 2.59 -8.60 -19.58
C PRO A 286 3.30 -9.75 -18.86
N SER A 287 4.64 -9.79 -18.97
CA SER A 287 5.51 -10.71 -18.21
C SER A 287 5.62 -10.39 -16.70
N VAL A 288 5.15 -9.20 -16.28
CA VAL A 288 5.03 -8.78 -14.87
C VAL A 288 3.90 -9.53 -14.13
N SER A 289 3.32 -10.55 -14.77
CA SER A 289 2.22 -11.39 -14.29
C SER A 289 2.43 -12.04 -12.91
N ARG A 290 3.67 -12.09 -12.41
CA ARG A 290 3.99 -12.60 -11.07
C ARG A 290 3.82 -11.59 -9.93
N VAL A 291 3.72 -10.29 -10.21
CA VAL A 291 3.54 -9.29 -9.14
C VAL A 291 2.09 -9.30 -8.70
N GLY A 292 1.86 -9.72 -7.45
CA GLY A 292 0.57 -9.64 -6.79
C GLY A 292 0.38 -8.30 -6.08
N PHE A 293 -0.85 -8.01 -5.65
CA PHE A 293 -1.17 -6.78 -4.92
C PHE A 293 -0.45 -6.65 -3.57
N GLY A 294 0.09 -7.77 -3.05
CA GLY A 294 0.93 -7.80 -1.86
C GLY A 294 2.17 -6.89 -1.91
N VAL A 295 2.60 -6.45 -3.11
CA VAL A 295 3.69 -5.48 -3.29
C VAL A 295 3.46 -4.17 -2.52
N VAL A 296 2.20 -3.78 -2.31
CA VAL A 296 1.86 -2.56 -1.55
C VAL A 296 2.37 -2.64 -0.11
N TYR A 297 2.32 -3.80 0.53
CA TYR A 297 2.87 -3.94 1.89
C TYR A 297 4.38 -3.69 1.92
N SER A 298 5.11 -4.17 0.91
CA SER A 298 6.55 -3.95 0.79
C SER A 298 6.90 -2.48 0.56
N ILE A 299 6.06 -1.75 -0.16
CA ILE A 299 6.19 -0.28 -0.31
C ILE A 299 6.06 0.39 1.06
N GLU A 300 5.16 -0.12 1.91
CA GLU A 300 4.80 0.52 3.19
C GLU A 300 5.78 0.17 4.31
N VAL A 301 6.43 -1.00 4.23
CA VAL A 301 7.63 -1.33 5.01
C VAL A 301 8.73 -0.26 4.84
N PHE A 302 8.77 0.43 3.70
CA PHE A 302 9.67 1.55 3.49
C PHE A 302 9.06 2.89 3.94
N PHE A 303 7.87 3.24 3.44
CA PHE A 303 7.30 4.58 3.65
C PHE A 303 6.82 4.84 5.07
N LEU A 304 6.25 3.87 5.80
CA LEU A 304 5.76 4.10 7.16
C LEU A 304 6.90 4.37 8.14
N PRO A 305 7.93 3.49 8.28
CA PRO A 305 9.10 3.81 9.09
C PRO A 305 9.80 5.09 8.63
N GLY A 306 9.92 5.31 7.31
CA GLY A 306 10.52 6.53 6.76
C GLY A 306 9.76 7.80 7.18
N GLY A 307 8.43 7.77 7.14
CA GLY A 307 7.57 8.85 7.62
C GLY A 307 7.80 9.16 9.10
N LEU A 308 7.91 8.13 9.93
CA LEU A 308 8.19 8.26 11.37
C LEU A 308 9.58 8.88 11.65
N VAL A 309 10.61 8.47 10.89
CA VAL A 309 11.95 9.08 10.97
C VAL A 309 11.87 10.59 10.66
N LEU A 310 11.08 10.99 9.67
CA LEU A 310 10.95 12.38 9.25
C LEU A 310 10.25 13.26 10.29
N VAL A 311 9.37 12.69 11.11
CA VAL A 311 8.73 13.41 12.23
C VAL A 311 9.49 13.23 13.56
N GLY A 312 10.72 12.70 13.53
CA GLY A 312 11.58 12.56 14.70
C GLY A 312 11.23 11.38 15.63
N ARG A 313 10.36 10.46 15.19
CA ARG A 313 9.90 9.30 15.97
C ARG A 313 10.74 8.05 15.66
N TYR A 314 12.03 8.11 15.99
CA TYR A 314 13.01 7.08 15.59
C TYR A 314 12.77 5.71 16.24
N ALA A 315 12.33 5.68 17.50
CA ALA A 315 12.06 4.42 18.21
C ALA A 315 10.84 3.71 17.58
N GLU A 316 9.78 4.47 17.32
CA GLU A 316 8.57 3.99 16.66
C GLU A 316 8.84 3.57 15.22
N ALA A 317 9.71 4.29 14.50
CA ALA A 317 10.16 3.87 13.18
C ALA A 317 10.85 2.50 13.20
N ALA A 318 11.76 2.28 14.16
CA ALA A 318 12.45 0.99 14.31
C ALA A 318 11.48 -0.14 14.66
N VAL A 319 10.57 0.07 15.62
CA VAL A 319 9.54 -0.91 15.98
C VAL A 319 8.65 -1.23 14.78
N THR A 320 8.19 -0.21 14.04
CA THR A 320 7.36 -0.37 12.85
C THR A 320 8.07 -1.20 11.78
N LEU A 321 9.33 -0.87 11.49
CA LEU A 321 10.12 -1.61 10.50
C LEU A 321 10.26 -3.08 10.88
N VAL A 322 10.61 -3.37 12.14
CA VAL A 322 10.74 -4.75 12.64
C VAL A 322 9.40 -5.48 12.59
N ALA A 323 8.31 -4.84 13.03
CA ALA A 323 6.96 -5.40 13.05
C ALA A 323 6.50 -5.78 11.62
N MET A 324 6.63 -4.86 10.66
CA MET A 324 6.21 -5.12 9.28
C MET A 324 7.11 -6.15 8.58
N LEU A 325 8.43 -6.12 8.83
CA LEU A 325 9.35 -7.16 8.32
C LEU A 325 9.04 -8.54 8.91
N ALA A 326 8.69 -8.62 10.19
CA ALA A 326 8.24 -9.85 10.82
C ALA A 326 6.92 -10.35 10.19
N GLY A 327 5.99 -9.45 9.88
CA GLY A 327 4.76 -9.75 9.14
C GLY A 327 5.05 -10.35 7.77
N LEU A 328 5.94 -9.74 6.97
CA LEU A 328 6.38 -10.29 5.69
C LEU A 328 7.05 -11.67 5.84
N GLY A 329 7.93 -11.82 6.83
CA GLY A 329 8.61 -13.09 7.11
C GLY A 329 7.64 -14.20 7.49
N LEU A 330 6.62 -13.88 8.31
CA LEU A 330 5.57 -14.81 8.69
C LEU A 330 4.72 -15.19 7.48
N ALA A 331 4.25 -14.21 6.70
CA ALA A 331 3.44 -14.44 5.51
C ALA A 331 4.17 -15.34 4.50
N TRP A 332 5.44 -15.05 4.25
CA TRP A 332 6.29 -15.86 3.39
C TRP A 332 6.47 -17.30 3.93
N ARG A 333 6.75 -17.47 5.24
CA ARG A 333 6.92 -18.81 5.83
C ARG A 333 5.64 -19.65 5.76
N VAL A 334 4.48 -19.03 5.99
CA VAL A 334 3.19 -19.72 6.01
C VAL A 334 2.76 -20.12 4.60
N THR A 335 2.85 -19.20 3.62
CA THR A 335 2.42 -19.45 2.23
C THR A 335 3.35 -20.36 1.45
N ARG A 336 4.66 -20.36 1.75
CA ARG A 336 5.63 -21.22 1.07
C ARG A 336 5.53 -22.69 1.45
N ARG A 337 4.85 -23.02 2.57
CA ARG A 337 4.60 -24.42 2.96
C ARG A 337 3.53 -25.10 2.09
N ASP A 338 2.77 -24.35 1.30
CA ASP A 338 1.70 -24.87 0.44
C ASP A 338 2.08 -24.96 -1.05
N ALA A 339 3.28 -24.50 -1.43
CA ALA A 339 3.78 -24.44 -2.81
C ALA A 339 4.84 -25.51 -3.06
#